data_AF-A0A4R2LF45-F1
#
_entry.id   AF-A0A4R2LF45-F1
#
_cell.length_a   1.000
_cell.length_b   1.000
_cell.length_c   1.000
_cell.angle_alpha   90.00
_cell.angle_beta   90.00
_cell.angle_gamma   90.00
#
_symmetry.space_group_name_H-M   'P 1'
#
loop_
_entity.id
_entity.type
_entity.pdbx_description
1 polymer ?
#
loop_
_entity_poly.entity_id
_entity_poly.type
_entity_poly.pdbx_seq_one_letter_code
_entity_poly.pdbx_strand_id
1 'polypeptide(L)'
;MGTIIGIVVAVIIIAMIASSKKEKNTSESGNQVQPSSSRQQELQVKMQEQLQEFVRIGNETLVSLEMTKAEKEDLIGNIIDSIREYTQGPEEEKELVFQIMRKSYAALLDKFSFDKKFCAELLQRSETFEKEIKDGTIETYGWDILIEMVEEEKKKIRNMDASEDLLFISFAVKGLQYRDEEAQEAAEDLEEGDTLLLEREPENEHDSYAVKVLTTDNHHIGYVEATKAKRISNNMDKLIECKIKKISSYDELYIYGLAVFEK
;
A
#
# COMPACT_ATOMS: atom_id res chain seq x y z
N MET A 1 8.32 12.28 -5.00
CA MET A 1 7.76 11.28 -5.93
C MET A 1 6.25 11.09 -5.75
N GLY A 2 5.68 11.23 -4.55
CA GLY A 2 4.21 11.11 -4.35
C GLY A 2 3.33 12.11 -5.11
N THR A 3 3.83 13.31 -5.43
CA THR A 3 3.13 14.28 -6.28
C THR A 3 2.86 13.75 -7.69
N ILE A 4 3.72 12.88 -8.21
CA ILE A 4 3.58 12.36 -9.58
C ILE A 4 2.45 11.31 -9.63
N ILE A 5 2.31 10.47 -8.61
CA ILE A 5 1.25 9.46 -8.55
C ILE A 5 -0.13 10.13 -8.39
N GLY A 6 -0.25 11.10 -7.49
CA GLY A 6 -1.49 11.88 -7.32
C GLY A 6 -1.89 12.64 -8.59
N ILE A 7 -0.93 13.27 -9.28
CA ILE A 7 -1.18 13.95 -10.56
C ILE A 7 -1.56 12.96 -11.66
N VAL A 8 -0.90 11.80 -11.76
CA VAL A 8 -1.24 10.80 -12.79
C VAL A 8 -2.63 10.23 -12.58
N VAL A 9 -3.01 9.91 -11.34
CA VAL A 9 -4.36 9.41 -11.01
C VAL A 9 -5.42 10.49 -11.25
N ALA A 10 -5.19 11.74 -10.83
CA ALA A 10 -6.10 12.85 -11.09
C ALA A 10 -6.24 13.16 -12.59
N VAL A 11 -5.14 13.10 -13.36
CA VAL A 11 -5.17 13.27 -14.82
C VAL A 11 -5.92 12.12 -15.50
N ILE A 12 -5.78 10.89 -15.00
CA ILE A 12 -6.54 9.73 -15.50
C ILE A 12 -8.04 9.93 -15.23
N ILE A 13 -8.42 10.36 -14.02
CA ILE A 13 -9.82 10.65 -13.68
C ILE A 13 -10.37 11.79 -14.56
N ILE A 14 -9.65 12.89 -14.72
CA ILE A 14 -10.06 14.01 -15.58
C ILE A 14 -10.19 13.54 -17.04
N ALA A 15 -9.26 12.71 -17.54
CA ALA A 15 -9.30 12.16 -18.89
C ALA A 15 -10.45 11.17 -19.09
N MET A 16 -10.78 10.35 -18.09
CA MET A 16 -11.92 9.43 -18.08
C MET A 16 -13.25 10.20 -18.08
N ILE A 17 -13.39 11.22 -17.21
CA ILE A 17 -14.55 12.11 -17.16
C ILE A 17 -14.74 12.86 -18.50
N ALA A 18 -13.65 13.38 -19.07
CA ALA A 18 -13.69 14.10 -20.35
C ALA A 18 -14.05 13.19 -21.55
N SER A 19 -13.56 11.95 -21.56
CA SER A 19 -13.84 10.99 -22.64
C SER A 19 -15.29 10.52 -22.64
N SER A 20 -15.87 10.30 -21.46
CA SER A 20 -17.27 9.88 -21.31
C SER A 20 -18.28 11.00 -21.64
N LYS A 21 -18.01 12.26 -21.24
CA LYS A 21 -18.84 13.41 -21.64
C LYS A 21 -18.92 13.58 -23.16
N LYS A 22 -17.86 13.20 -23.89
CA LYS A 22 -17.82 13.24 -25.35
C LYS A 22 -18.75 12.18 -25.97
N GLU A 23 -18.81 10.98 -25.41
CA GLU A 23 -19.70 9.91 -25.91
C GLU A 23 -21.19 10.21 -25.63
N LYS A 24 -21.53 10.75 -24.44
CA LYS A 24 -22.91 11.17 -24.10
C LYS A 24 -23.42 12.32 -24.97
N ASN A 25 -22.59 13.32 -25.26
CA ASN A 25 -22.98 14.45 -26.11
C ASN A 25 -23.12 14.10 -27.60
N THR A 26 -22.50 13.00 -28.05
CA THR A 26 -22.64 12.54 -29.45
C THR A 26 -23.96 11.80 -29.68
N SER A 27 -24.58 11.25 -28.62
CA SER A 27 -25.91 10.61 -28.70
C SER A 27 -27.10 11.56 -28.63
N GLU A 28 -26.92 12.82 -28.22
CA GLU A 28 -28.02 13.80 -28.11
C GLU A 28 -28.21 14.66 -29.38
N SER A 29 -27.31 14.54 -30.36
CA SER A 29 -27.33 15.30 -31.61
C SER A 29 -27.52 14.39 -32.84
N GLY A 30 -28.77 14.06 -33.16
CA GLY A 30 -29.16 13.57 -34.49
C GLY A 30 -29.68 12.12 -34.56
N ASN A 31 -30.99 12.00 -34.80
CA ASN A 31 -31.77 10.80 -35.15
C ASN A 31 -31.84 9.66 -34.12
N GLN A 32 -33.06 9.44 -33.61
CA GLN A 32 -33.45 8.27 -32.83
C GLN A 32 -33.32 6.99 -33.67
N VAL A 33 -32.13 6.37 -33.62
CA VAL A 33 -31.96 4.95 -33.91
C VAL A 33 -31.75 4.28 -32.57
N GLN A 34 -32.73 3.47 -32.13
CA GLN A 34 -32.54 2.62 -30.95
C GLN A 34 -31.32 1.72 -31.19
N PRO A 35 -30.29 1.76 -30.32
CA PRO A 35 -29.11 0.92 -30.49
C PRO A 35 -29.50 -0.57 -30.41
N SER A 36 -28.90 -1.39 -31.27
CA SER A 36 -29.10 -2.84 -31.27
C SER A 36 -28.75 -3.45 -29.90
N SER A 37 -29.37 -4.59 -29.54
CA SER A 37 -29.14 -5.21 -28.22
C SER A 37 -27.65 -5.49 -27.95
N SER A 38 -26.88 -5.77 -28.99
CA SER A 38 -25.42 -5.92 -28.95
C SER A 38 -24.68 -4.64 -28.54
N ARG A 39 -25.07 -3.47 -29.07
CA ARG A 39 -24.45 -2.18 -28.70
C ARG A 39 -24.84 -1.73 -27.28
N GLN A 40 -26.07 -2.01 -26.85
CA GLN A 40 -26.49 -1.73 -25.48
C GLN A 40 -25.70 -2.57 -24.48
N GLN A 41 -25.43 -3.83 -24.82
CA GLN A 41 -24.64 -4.74 -23.99
C GLN A 41 -23.16 -4.31 -23.91
N GLU A 42 -22.54 -3.87 -25.01
CA GLU A 42 -21.18 -3.31 -25.01
C GLU A 42 -21.05 -2.04 -24.15
N LEU A 43 -22.04 -1.15 -24.22
CA LEU A 43 -22.06 0.08 -23.40
C LEU A 43 -22.19 -0.23 -21.90
N GLN A 44 -23.01 -1.22 -21.54
CA GLN A 44 -23.14 -1.65 -20.15
C GLN A 44 -21.83 -2.26 -19.61
N VAL A 45 -21.14 -3.08 -20.40
CA VAL A 45 -19.85 -3.66 -20.00
C VAL A 45 -18.81 -2.57 -19.76
N LYS A 46 -18.67 -1.61 -20.69
CA LYS A 46 -17.73 -0.49 -20.53
C LYS A 46 -18.02 0.36 -19.30
N MET A 47 -19.31 0.63 -19.04
CA MET A 47 -19.72 1.39 -17.85
C MET A 47 -19.37 0.64 -16.56
N GLN A 48 -19.54 -0.68 -16.55
CA GLN A 48 -19.19 -1.52 -15.41
C GLN A 48 -17.67 -1.59 -15.19
N GLU A 49 -16.88 -1.66 -16.25
CA GLU A 49 -15.41 -1.56 -16.18
C GLU A 49 -14.97 -0.22 -15.58
N GLN A 50 -15.60 0.89 -15.99
CA GLN A 50 -15.33 2.21 -15.41
C GLN A 50 -15.67 2.29 -13.92
N LEU A 51 -16.81 1.72 -13.50
CA LEU A 51 -17.19 1.67 -12.09
C LEU A 51 -16.18 0.86 -11.25
N GLN A 52 -15.68 -0.26 -11.79
CA GLN A 52 -14.64 -1.05 -11.11
C GLN A 52 -13.30 -0.32 -11.04
N GLU A 53 -12.98 0.49 -12.04
CA GLU A 53 -11.80 1.34 -12.01
C GLU A 53 -11.90 2.42 -10.92
N PHE A 54 -13.07 3.04 -10.75
CA PHE A 54 -13.32 3.93 -9.61
C PHE A 54 -13.15 3.23 -8.27
N VAL A 55 -13.61 1.97 -8.14
CA VAL A 55 -13.39 1.17 -6.93
C VAL A 55 -11.89 0.93 -6.68
N ARG A 56 -11.14 0.60 -7.73
CA ARG A 56 -9.68 0.39 -7.65
C ARG A 56 -8.97 1.66 -7.17
N ILE A 57 -9.26 2.80 -7.80
CA ILE A 57 -8.64 4.08 -7.47
C ILE A 57 -9.04 4.54 -6.06
N GLY A 58 -10.32 4.36 -5.67
CA GLY A 58 -10.79 4.68 -4.33
C GLY A 58 -10.03 3.92 -3.25
N ASN A 59 -9.82 2.62 -3.47
CA ASN A 59 -8.99 1.81 -2.59
C ASN A 59 -7.55 2.34 -2.52
N GLU A 60 -6.89 2.55 -3.67
CA GLU A 60 -5.51 3.07 -3.72
C GLU A 60 -5.35 4.41 -3.00
N THR A 61 -6.35 5.28 -3.11
CA THR A 61 -6.42 6.58 -2.44
C THR A 61 -6.41 6.41 -0.92
N LEU A 62 -7.34 5.61 -0.38
CA LEU A 62 -7.49 5.45 1.06
C LEU A 62 -6.26 4.79 1.70
N VAL A 63 -5.66 3.81 1.02
CA VAL A 63 -4.51 3.06 1.54
C VAL A 63 -3.16 3.74 1.29
N SER A 64 -3.12 4.87 0.57
CA SER A 64 -1.88 5.59 0.26
C SER A 64 -1.25 6.16 1.52
N LEU A 65 0.06 5.93 1.70
CA LEU A 65 0.83 6.56 2.78
C LEU A 65 1.51 7.85 2.31
N GLU A 66 1.56 8.09 1.00
CA GLU A 66 2.21 9.25 0.41
C GLU A 66 1.29 10.46 0.32
N MET A 67 -0.02 10.23 0.10
CA MET A 67 -1.02 11.29 0.04
C MET A 67 -1.26 11.91 1.40
N THR A 68 -1.47 13.22 1.41
CA THR A 68 -1.95 13.97 2.58
C THR A 68 -3.43 13.66 2.84
N LYS A 69 -3.89 13.95 4.06
CA LYS A 69 -5.32 13.87 4.43
C LYS A 69 -6.20 14.61 3.42
N ALA A 70 -5.92 15.89 3.17
CA ALA A 70 -6.73 16.73 2.29
C ALA A 70 -6.79 16.18 0.85
N GLU A 71 -5.69 15.66 0.31
CA GLU A 71 -5.68 15.04 -1.02
C GLU A 71 -6.53 13.77 -1.07
N LYS A 72 -6.55 12.97 0.01
CA LYS A 72 -7.42 11.78 0.09
C LYS A 72 -8.89 12.16 0.14
N GLU A 73 -9.23 13.15 0.97
CA GLU A 73 -10.61 13.64 1.14
C GLU A 73 -11.16 14.21 -0.18
N ASP A 74 -10.36 15.01 -0.88
CA ASP A 74 -10.73 15.58 -2.19
C ASP A 74 -10.91 14.47 -3.24
N LEU A 75 -9.93 13.57 -3.35
CA LEU A 75 -9.96 12.53 -4.36
C LEU A 75 -11.07 11.50 -4.13
N ILE A 76 -11.30 11.08 -2.88
CA ILE A 76 -12.38 10.14 -2.56
C ILE A 76 -13.75 10.78 -2.79
N GLY A 77 -13.90 12.09 -2.48
CA GLY A 77 -15.11 12.84 -2.80
C GLY A 77 -15.40 12.84 -4.30
N ASN A 78 -14.40 13.18 -5.12
CA ASN A 78 -14.51 13.16 -6.58
C ASN A 78 -14.85 11.76 -7.14
N ILE A 79 -14.30 10.70 -6.55
CA ILE A 79 -14.59 9.31 -6.93
C ILE A 79 -16.04 8.95 -6.59
N ILE A 80 -16.52 9.30 -5.40
CA ILE A 80 -17.91 9.04 -4.99
C ILE A 80 -18.90 9.80 -5.88
N ASP A 81 -18.61 11.07 -6.19
CA ASP A 81 -19.44 11.85 -7.10
C ASP A 81 -19.45 11.24 -8.50
N SER A 82 -18.31 10.74 -8.98
CA SER A 82 -18.23 10.00 -10.24
C SER A 82 -19.09 8.73 -10.18
N ILE A 83 -18.95 7.88 -9.15
CA ILE A 83 -19.78 6.69 -8.98
C ILE A 83 -21.28 7.06 -9.00
N ARG A 84 -21.68 8.14 -8.33
CA ARG A 84 -23.07 8.63 -8.35
C ARG A 84 -23.55 9.01 -9.75
N GLU A 85 -22.69 9.58 -10.60
CA GLU A 85 -23.04 9.93 -11.98
C GLU A 85 -23.25 8.72 -12.90
N TYR A 86 -22.61 7.58 -12.61
CA TYR A 86 -22.64 6.37 -13.44
C TYR A 86 -23.54 5.25 -12.91
N THR A 87 -24.02 5.35 -11.68
CA THR A 87 -24.91 4.34 -11.08
C THR A 87 -26.39 4.66 -11.34
N GLN A 88 -27.24 3.63 -11.31
CA GLN A 88 -28.67 3.76 -11.59
C GLN A 88 -29.50 4.12 -10.35
N GLY A 89 -28.88 4.12 -9.16
CA GLY A 89 -29.55 4.47 -7.91
C GLY A 89 -28.64 4.41 -6.67
N PRO A 90 -29.15 4.90 -5.53
CA PRO A 90 -28.36 5.06 -4.30
C PRO A 90 -27.86 3.74 -3.71
N GLU A 91 -28.54 2.62 -3.96
CA GLU A 91 -28.11 1.30 -3.45
C GLU A 91 -26.89 0.76 -4.20
N GLU A 92 -26.80 1.01 -5.52
CA GLU A 92 -25.63 0.63 -6.32
C GLU A 92 -24.41 1.53 -5.99
N GLU A 93 -24.65 2.84 -5.81
CA GLU A 93 -23.63 3.77 -5.30
C GLU A 93 -23.07 3.26 -3.96
N LYS A 94 -23.94 2.98 -2.99
CA LYS A 94 -23.54 2.49 -1.67
C LYS A 94 -22.69 1.23 -1.75
N GLU A 95 -23.13 0.23 -2.50
CA GLU A 95 -22.40 -1.04 -2.58
C GLU A 95 -21.00 -0.87 -3.19
N LEU A 96 -20.83 -0.01 -4.21
CA LEU A 96 -19.51 0.27 -4.77
C LEU A 96 -18.60 1.01 -3.77
N VAL A 97 -19.15 1.96 -3.01
CA VAL A 97 -18.39 2.64 -1.96
C VAL A 97 -18.05 1.68 -0.81
N PHE A 98 -18.95 0.77 -0.45
CA PHE A 98 -18.66 -0.29 0.52
C PHE A 98 -17.57 -1.25 0.03
N GLN A 99 -17.52 -1.56 -1.27
CA GLN A 99 -16.41 -2.32 -1.85
C GLN A 99 -15.07 -1.59 -1.74
N ILE A 100 -15.04 -0.27 -1.95
CA ILE A 100 -13.84 0.55 -1.71
C ILE A 100 -13.39 0.38 -0.26
N MET A 101 -14.30 0.54 0.70
CA MET A 101 -14.00 0.44 2.12
C MET A 101 -13.49 -0.95 2.51
N ARG A 102 -14.19 -2.02 2.11
CA ARG A 102 -13.79 -3.41 2.38
C ARG A 102 -12.40 -3.73 1.84
N LYS A 103 -12.11 -3.34 0.59
CA LYS A 103 -10.79 -3.51 -0.02
C LYS A 103 -9.73 -2.72 0.74
N SER A 104 -10.06 -1.51 1.18
CA SER A 104 -9.14 -0.64 1.92
C SER A 104 -8.80 -1.22 3.30
N TYR A 105 -9.79 -1.73 4.04
CA TYR A 105 -9.54 -2.42 5.31
C TYR A 105 -8.62 -3.64 5.11
N ALA A 106 -8.92 -4.50 4.14
CA ALA A 106 -8.11 -5.68 3.85
C ALA A 106 -6.66 -5.32 3.49
N ALA A 107 -6.48 -4.33 2.61
CA ALA A 107 -5.16 -3.89 2.19
C ALA A 107 -4.37 -3.20 3.31
N LEU A 108 -5.04 -2.48 4.21
CA LEU A 108 -4.40 -1.88 5.38
C LEU A 108 -4.02 -2.92 6.44
N LEU A 109 -4.85 -3.94 6.67
CA LEU A 109 -4.51 -5.05 7.56
C LEU A 109 -3.26 -5.79 7.09
N ASP A 110 -3.14 -6.04 5.78
CA ASP A 110 -1.94 -6.64 5.20
C ASP A 110 -0.72 -5.71 5.33
N LYS A 111 -0.87 -4.45 4.91
CA LYS A 111 0.21 -3.44 4.92
C LYS A 111 0.76 -3.16 6.30
N PHE A 112 -0.10 -3.13 7.32
CA PHE A 112 0.25 -2.87 8.71
C PHE A 112 0.30 -4.14 9.57
N SER A 113 0.41 -5.32 8.96
CA SER A 113 0.48 -6.61 9.67
C SER A 113 1.54 -6.68 10.79
N PHE A 114 2.52 -5.77 10.80
CA PHE A 114 3.52 -5.62 11.84
C PHE A 114 3.04 -4.88 13.10
N ASP A 115 2.02 -4.02 13.03
CA ASP A 115 1.45 -3.32 14.18
C ASP A 115 0.19 -4.03 14.66
N LYS A 116 0.38 -4.97 15.59
CA LYS A 116 -0.71 -5.76 16.19
C LYS A 116 -1.80 -4.89 16.83
N LYS A 117 -1.43 -3.74 17.41
CA LYS A 117 -2.39 -2.86 18.07
C LYS A 117 -3.23 -2.14 17.03
N PHE A 118 -2.60 -1.56 16.02
CA PHE A 118 -3.30 -0.90 14.92
C PHE A 118 -4.19 -1.90 14.16
N CYS A 119 -3.69 -3.11 13.85
CA CYS A 119 -4.50 -4.14 13.19
C CYS A 119 -5.72 -4.55 14.03
N ALA A 120 -5.61 -4.63 15.36
CA ALA A 120 -6.75 -4.92 16.23
C ALA A 120 -7.80 -3.79 16.19
N GLU A 121 -7.35 -2.54 16.25
CA GLU A 121 -8.23 -1.36 16.14
C GLU A 121 -8.91 -1.31 14.75
N LEU A 122 -8.16 -1.57 13.69
CA LEU A 122 -8.63 -1.59 12.31
C LEU A 122 -9.64 -2.71 12.06
N LEU A 123 -9.38 -3.91 12.58
CA LEU A 123 -10.29 -5.04 12.49
C LEU A 123 -11.60 -4.75 13.24
N GLN A 124 -11.51 -4.24 14.47
CA GLN A 124 -12.69 -3.85 15.25
C GLN A 124 -13.55 -2.80 14.50
N ARG A 125 -12.91 -1.80 13.89
CA ARG A 125 -13.63 -0.81 13.08
C ARG A 125 -14.28 -1.42 11.85
N SER A 126 -13.60 -2.33 11.15
CA SER A 126 -14.12 -3.05 9.99
C SER A 126 -15.34 -3.91 10.36
N GLU A 127 -15.31 -4.61 11.49
CA GLU A 127 -16.47 -5.38 11.98
C GLU A 127 -17.64 -4.47 12.35
N THR A 128 -17.36 -3.33 12.97
CA THR A 128 -18.37 -2.31 13.28
C THR A 128 -18.99 -1.77 12.00
N PHE A 129 -18.20 -1.52 10.96
CA PHE A 129 -18.67 -1.06 9.66
C PHE A 129 -19.61 -2.05 8.98
N GLU A 130 -19.26 -3.35 8.95
CA GLU A 130 -20.16 -4.37 8.40
C GLU A 130 -21.46 -4.51 9.20
N LYS A 131 -21.39 -4.32 10.52
CA LYS A 131 -22.57 -4.29 11.37
C LYS A 131 -23.46 -3.08 11.06
N GLU A 132 -22.89 -1.90 10.90
CA GLU A 132 -23.61 -0.67 10.53
C GLU A 132 -24.31 -0.80 9.17
N ILE A 133 -23.66 -1.45 8.19
CA ILE A 133 -24.27 -1.78 6.89
C ILE A 133 -25.47 -2.71 7.09
N LYS A 134 -25.28 -3.79 7.84
CA LYS A 134 -26.33 -4.80 8.07
C LYS A 134 -27.54 -4.24 8.82
N ASP A 135 -27.29 -3.39 9.80
CA ASP A 135 -28.32 -2.77 10.63
C ASP A 135 -28.96 -1.54 9.94
N GLY A 136 -28.40 -1.09 8.81
CA GLY A 136 -28.89 0.05 8.04
C GLY A 136 -28.68 1.39 8.75
N THR A 137 -27.75 1.45 9.72
CA THR A 137 -27.49 2.63 10.56
C THR A 137 -26.36 3.50 10.05
N ILE A 138 -25.80 3.17 8.87
CA ILE A 138 -24.68 3.89 8.29
C ILE A 138 -25.13 5.25 7.74
N GLU A 139 -24.76 6.33 8.43
CA GLU A 139 -25.09 7.71 8.04
C GLU A 139 -24.07 8.30 7.05
N THR A 140 -22.81 7.89 7.16
CA THR A 140 -21.71 8.27 6.26
C THR A 140 -20.97 7.02 5.79
N TYR A 141 -20.28 7.10 4.65
CA TYR A 141 -19.51 5.97 4.12
C TYR A 141 -18.29 5.56 4.97
N GLY A 142 -17.96 6.32 6.03
CA GLY A 142 -16.93 5.98 7.01
C GLY A 142 -15.49 6.09 6.54
N TRP A 143 -15.24 6.61 5.33
CA TRP A 143 -13.89 6.81 4.80
C TRP A 143 -13.11 7.88 5.58
N ASP A 144 -13.80 8.85 6.17
CA ASP A 144 -13.24 9.89 7.03
C ASP A 144 -12.57 9.29 8.27
N ILE A 145 -13.26 8.36 8.94
CA ILE A 145 -12.73 7.62 10.09
C ILE A 145 -11.49 6.82 9.68
N LEU A 146 -11.55 6.13 8.54
CA LEU A 146 -10.43 5.34 8.04
C LEU A 146 -9.21 6.22 7.71
N ILE A 147 -9.43 7.39 7.10
CA ILE A 147 -8.37 8.37 6.83
C ILE A 147 -7.71 8.82 8.15
N GLU A 148 -8.50 9.15 9.17
CA GLU A 148 -7.97 9.54 10.48
C GLU A 148 -7.12 8.44 11.11
N MET A 149 -7.60 7.19 11.09
CA MET A 149 -6.84 6.04 11.59
C MET A 149 -5.49 5.90 10.88
N VAL A 150 -5.48 6.01 9.55
CA VAL A 150 -4.25 5.93 8.76
C VAL A 150 -3.33 7.12 9.04
N GLU A 151 -3.85 8.33 9.21
CA GLU A 151 -3.02 9.50 9.51
C GLU A 151 -2.42 9.47 10.90
N GLU A 152 -3.16 9.00 11.91
CA GLU A 152 -2.61 8.76 13.24
C GLU A 152 -1.53 7.69 13.21
N GLU A 153 -1.73 6.61 12.45
CA GLU A 153 -0.70 5.58 12.29
C GLU A 153 0.53 6.09 11.55
N LYS A 154 0.33 6.89 10.50
CA LYS A 154 1.43 7.61 9.83
C LYS A 154 2.15 8.56 10.78
N LYS A 155 1.43 9.24 11.69
CA LYS A 155 2.07 10.07 12.73
C LYS A 155 2.88 9.22 13.69
N LYS A 156 2.43 8.04 14.10
CA LYS A 156 3.25 7.12 14.92
C LYS A 156 4.53 6.73 14.20
N ILE A 157 4.45 6.34 12.93
CA ILE A 157 5.63 6.02 12.10
C ILE A 157 6.57 7.23 11.98
N ARG A 158 6.03 8.41 11.67
CA ARG A 158 6.81 9.66 11.57
C ARG A 158 7.38 10.13 12.92
N ASN A 159 6.69 9.89 14.02
CA ASN A 159 7.12 10.27 15.36
C ASN A 159 8.12 9.28 15.93
N MET A 160 8.07 8.02 15.51
CA MET A 160 9.15 7.04 15.74
C MET A 160 10.43 7.48 15.02
N ASP A 161 10.31 8.16 13.87
CA ASP A 161 11.42 8.85 13.20
C ASP A 161 11.82 10.19 13.86
N ALA A 162 11.05 10.70 14.83
CA ALA A 162 11.22 12.00 15.47
C ALA A 162 11.56 11.97 16.97
N SER A 163 11.64 10.80 17.63
CA SER A 163 12.35 10.72 18.91
C SER A 163 13.85 10.87 18.64
N GLU A 164 14.44 11.89 19.27
CA GLU A 164 15.74 12.46 18.92
C GLU A 164 16.86 11.41 18.87
N ASP A 165 17.77 11.62 17.93
CA ASP A 165 19.03 10.89 17.69
C ASP A 165 19.00 9.53 16.99
N LEU A 166 17.84 8.96 16.61
CA LEU A 166 17.83 7.65 15.92
C LEU A 166 17.27 7.69 14.48
N LEU A 167 17.84 6.87 13.60
CA LEU A 167 17.43 6.63 12.21
C LEU A 167 17.10 5.14 12.04
N PHE A 168 15.90 4.84 11.56
CA PHE A 168 15.44 3.47 11.31
C PHE A 168 15.40 3.18 9.81
N ILE A 169 15.99 2.06 9.39
CA ILE A 169 15.96 1.62 7.99
C ILE A 169 15.53 0.15 7.93
N SER A 170 14.36 -0.10 7.36
CA SER A 170 13.91 -1.45 7.02
C SER A 170 14.35 -1.82 5.61
N PHE A 171 14.77 -3.07 5.43
CA PHE A 171 15.27 -3.61 4.16
C PHE A 171 14.94 -5.09 4.01
N ALA A 172 14.83 -5.55 2.77
CA ALA A 172 14.79 -6.98 2.46
C ALA A 172 16.21 -7.57 2.36
N VAL A 173 16.39 -8.79 2.87
CA VAL A 173 17.60 -9.60 2.63
C VAL A 173 17.47 -10.28 1.27
N LYS A 174 18.50 -10.16 0.43
CA LYS A 174 18.52 -10.70 -0.94
C LYS A 174 19.71 -11.62 -1.17
N GLY A 175 19.49 -12.64 -1.99
CA GLY A 175 20.55 -13.55 -2.44
C GLY A 175 20.83 -14.74 -1.52
N LEU A 176 19.92 -15.03 -0.58
CA LEU A 176 20.00 -16.21 0.28
C LEU A 176 20.12 -17.51 -0.52
N GLN A 177 19.36 -17.62 -1.62
CA GLN A 177 19.37 -18.79 -2.50
C GLN A 177 20.72 -19.06 -3.19
N TYR A 178 21.65 -18.11 -3.15
CA TYR A 178 23.01 -18.24 -3.69
C TYR A 178 24.06 -18.44 -2.58
N ARG A 179 23.64 -18.73 -1.35
CA ARG A 179 24.52 -19.08 -0.23
C ARG A 179 24.67 -20.59 -0.11
N ASP A 180 25.65 -21.04 0.66
CA ASP A 180 25.85 -22.46 0.95
C ASP A 180 24.73 -23.02 1.84
N GLU A 181 24.68 -24.35 1.97
CA GLU A 181 23.65 -25.05 2.75
C GLU A 181 23.67 -24.61 4.21
N GLU A 182 24.84 -24.44 4.81
CA GLU A 182 24.99 -23.99 6.20
C GLU A 182 24.36 -22.60 6.42
N ALA A 183 24.56 -21.65 5.51
CA ALA A 183 23.93 -20.33 5.62
C ALA A 183 22.42 -20.36 5.33
N GLN A 184 21.94 -21.28 4.49
CA GLN A 184 20.51 -21.46 4.25
C GLN A 184 19.82 -22.04 5.49
N GLU A 185 20.38 -23.10 6.09
CA GLU A 185 19.91 -23.69 7.34
C GLU A 185 19.93 -22.66 8.47
N ALA A 186 21.04 -21.92 8.62
CA ALA A 186 21.15 -20.86 9.62
C ALA A 186 20.12 -19.73 9.40
N ALA A 187 19.62 -19.52 8.18
CA ALA A 187 18.58 -18.54 7.91
C ALA A 187 17.17 -19.07 8.22
N GLU A 188 16.94 -20.38 8.07
CA GLU A 188 15.68 -21.05 8.41
C GLU A 188 15.44 -21.10 9.92
N ASP A 189 16.51 -21.19 10.72
CA ASP A 189 16.44 -21.23 12.19
C ASP A 189 16.19 -19.85 12.84
N LEU A 190 16.19 -18.77 12.06
CA LEU A 190 16.00 -17.42 12.57
C LEU A 190 14.54 -17.13 12.95
N GLU A 191 14.36 -16.30 13.99
CA GLU A 191 13.06 -15.81 14.46
C GLU A 191 12.96 -14.28 14.39
N GLU A 192 11.73 -13.75 14.40
CA GLU A 192 11.51 -12.31 14.50
C GLU A 192 12.10 -11.74 15.80
N GLY A 193 12.91 -10.69 15.70
CA GLY A 193 13.62 -10.08 16.81
C GLY A 193 15.08 -10.51 16.94
N ASP A 194 15.50 -11.57 16.24
CA ASP A 194 16.89 -12.04 16.26
C ASP A 194 17.86 -10.99 15.73
N THR A 195 19.08 -11.00 16.28
CA THR A 195 20.10 -10.02 15.92
C THR A 195 20.79 -10.41 14.61
N LEU A 196 21.00 -9.42 13.75
CA LEU A 196 21.77 -9.52 12.51
C LEU A 196 23.02 -8.66 12.61
N LEU A 197 24.10 -9.13 12.00
CA LEU A 197 25.32 -8.37 11.81
C LEU A 197 25.34 -7.81 10.38
N LEU A 198 25.84 -6.59 10.21
CA LEU A 198 26.00 -5.95 8.92
C LEU A 198 27.48 -5.66 8.65
N GLU A 199 27.96 -6.03 7.46
CA GLU A 199 29.36 -5.82 7.06
C GLU A 199 29.42 -5.13 5.69
N ARG A 200 30.17 -4.03 5.58
CA ARG A 200 30.37 -3.35 4.28
C ARG A 200 31.31 -4.16 3.40
N GLU A 201 31.00 -4.23 2.11
CA GLU A 201 31.86 -4.83 1.09
C GLU A 201 32.16 -3.79 -0.02
N PRO A 202 33.00 -2.77 0.26
CA PRO A 202 33.24 -1.67 -0.67
C PRO A 202 33.95 -2.10 -1.97
N GLU A 203 34.66 -3.22 -1.93
CA GLU A 203 35.37 -3.81 -3.07
C GLU A 203 34.48 -4.74 -3.91
N ASN A 204 33.17 -4.80 -3.63
CA ASN A 204 32.24 -5.60 -4.41
C ASN A 204 32.17 -5.08 -5.86
N GLU A 205 32.39 -5.97 -6.83
CA GLU A 205 32.50 -5.63 -8.26
C GLU A 205 31.19 -5.10 -8.87
N HIS A 206 30.05 -5.32 -8.21
CA HIS A 206 28.72 -4.94 -8.69
C HIS A 206 28.16 -3.69 -8.00
N ASP A 207 28.38 -3.53 -6.69
CA ASP A 207 27.87 -2.41 -5.90
C ASP A 207 28.88 -2.00 -4.82
N SER A 208 29.51 -0.84 -4.96
CA SER A 208 30.46 -0.32 -3.97
C SER A 208 29.81 0.06 -2.63
N TYR A 209 28.48 0.04 -2.55
CA TYR A 209 27.73 0.19 -1.29
C TYR A 209 27.18 -1.14 -0.76
N ALA A 210 27.60 -2.28 -1.31
CA ALA A 210 27.15 -3.60 -0.87
C ALA A 210 27.35 -3.78 0.65
N VAL A 211 26.32 -4.36 1.28
CA VAL A 211 26.31 -4.67 2.71
C VAL A 211 25.84 -6.10 2.87
N LYS A 212 26.73 -6.94 3.41
CA LYS A 212 26.41 -8.31 3.82
C LYS A 212 25.53 -8.28 5.06
N VAL A 213 24.65 -9.27 5.12
CA VAL A 213 23.79 -9.57 6.26
C VAL A 213 24.25 -10.92 6.79
N LEU A 214 24.67 -10.95 8.05
CA LEU A 214 25.14 -12.16 8.70
C LEU A 214 24.32 -12.47 9.95
N THR A 215 24.22 -13.74 10.32
CA THR A 215 23.74 -14.16 11.65
C THR A 215 24.80 -13.86 12.72
N THR A 216 24.44 -13.98 14.00
CA THR A 216 25.40 -13.83 15.11
C THR A 216 26.52 -14.87 15.10
N ASP A 217 26.30 -16.00 14.43
CA ASP A 217 27.31 -17.05 14.22
C ASP A 217 28.15 -16.82 12.95
N ASN A 218 28.07 -15.63 12.35
CA ASN A 218 28.76 -15.20 11.13
C ASN A 218 28.39 -15.94 9.85
N HIS A 219 27.24 -16.62 9.79
CA HIS A 219 26.71 -17.16 8.54
C HIS A 219 26.23 -16.01 7.65
N HIS A 220 26.77 -15.91 6.44
CA HIS A 220 26.38 -14.85 5.49
C HIS A 220 25.09 -15.27 4.77
N ILE A 221 23.96 -14.70 5.18
CA ILE A 221 22.61 -15.06 4.70
C ILE A 221 22.13 -14.21 3.52
N GLY A 222 22.93 -13.25 3.06
CA GLY A 222 22.66 -12.45 1.87
C GLY A 222 23.07 -11.00 2.03
N TYR A 223 22.49 -10.15 1.20
CA TYR A 223 22.79 -8.72 1.14
C TYR A 223 21.56 -7.86 1.46
N VAL A 224 21.80 -6.65 1.94
CA VAL A 224 20.81 -5.58 1.96
C VAL A 224 20.36 -5.29 0.52
N GLU A 225 19.06 -5.14 0.29
CA GLU A 225 18.54 -4.75 -1.03
C GLU A 225 19.19 -3.46 -1.57
N ALA A 226 19.47 -3.41 -2.86
CA ALA A 226 20.22 -2.33 -3.50
C ALA A 226 19.61 -0.93 -3.26
N THR A 227 18.29 -0.83 -3.14
CA THR A 227 17.59 0.45 -2.90
C THR A 227 17.91 1.05 -1.53
N LYS A 228 18.37 0.24 -0.56
CA LYS A 228 18.72 0.64 0.80
C LYS A 228 20.22 0.57 1.07
N ALA A 229 20.97 -0.23 0.32
CA ALA A 229 22.40 -0.49 0.49
C ALA A 229 23.22 0.81 0.68
N LYS A 230 23.10 1.78 -0.24
CA LYS A 230 23.80 3.08 -0.12
C LYS A 230 23.53 3.82 1.19
N ARG A 231 22.27 3.86 1.63
CA ARG A 231 21.90 4.59 2.84
C ARG A 231 22.42 3.88 4.09
N ILE A 232 22.34 2.55 4.12
CA ILE A 232 22.87 1.75 5.24
C ILE A 232 24.40 1.83 5.28
N SER A 233 25.06 1.60 4.15
CA SER A 233 26.53 1.63 4.04
C SER A 233 27.12 2.97 4.48
N ASN A 234 26.48 4.09 4.12
CA ASN A 234 26.90 5.43 4.52
C ASN A 234 26.71 5.76 6.01
N ASN A 235 25.86 5.02 6.75
CA ASN A 235 25.59 5.27 8.17
C ASN A 235 26.11 4.15 9.07
N MET A 236 26.82 3.16 8.52
CA MET A 236 27.19 1.94 9.25
C MET A 236 28.09 2.21 10.48
N ASP A 237 28.85 3.31 10.47
CA ASP A 237 29.63 3.79 11.62
C ASP A 237 28.76 4.20 12.82
N LYS A 238 27.47 4.45 12.57
CA LYS A 238 26.47 4.82 13.57
C LYS A 238 25.49 3.68 13.88
N LEU A 239 25.73 2.47 13.36
CA LEU A 239 24.83 1.34 13.58
C LEU A 239 24.80 0.96 15.06
N ILE A 240 23.62 1.02 15.66
CA ILE A 240 23.37 0.61 17.04
C ILE A 240 23.03 -0.88 17.08
N GLU A 241 22.02 -1.26 16.30
CA GLU A 241 21.58 -2.65 16.20
C GLU A 241 20.89 -2.92 14.87
N CYS A 242 20.93 -4.19 14.44
CA CYS A 242 20.09 -4.68 13.38
C CYS A 242 19.39 -5.96 13.85
N LYS A 243 18.07 -6.03 13.64
CA LYS A 243 17.27 -7.18 14.03
C LYS A 243 16.38 -7.64 12.88
N ILE A 244 15.95 -8.89 12.95
CA ILE A 244 14.90 -9.40 12.09
C ILE A 244 13.59 -8.72 12.46
N LYS A 245 13.01 -8.08 11.46
CA LYS A 245 11.71 -7.43 11.56
C LYS A 245 10.57 -8.37 11.23
N LYS A 246 10.76 -9.23 10.22
CA LYS A 246 9.73 -10.15 9.71
C LYS A 246 10.37 -11.31 8.95
N ILE A 247 9.79 -12.48 9.07
CA ILE A 247 10.06 -13.65 8.22
C ILE A 247 8.76 -14.10 7.56
N SER A 248 8.81 -14.38 6.26
CA SER A 248 7.66 -14.91 5.50
C SER A 248 8.08 -16.15 4.72
N SER A 249 7.29 -17.22 4.83
CA SER A 249 7.60 -18.55 4.27
C SER A 249 6.64 -19.00 3.16
N TYR A 250 5.81 -18.10 2.62
CA TYR A 250 4.97 -18.41 1.45
C TYR A 250 5.85 -18.52 0.19
N ASP A 251 6.10 -19.77 -0.24
CA ASP A 251 6.86 -20.23 -1.41
C ASP A 251 8.39 -20.00 -1.41
N GLU A 252 8.91 -18.95 -0.81
CA GLU A 252 10.36 -18.71 -0.63
C GLU A 252 10.61 -17.99 0.71
N LEU A 253 11.75 -18.24 1.38
CA LEU A 253 12.07 -17.59 2.65
C LEU A 253 12.40 -16.10 2.42
N TYR A 254 11.49 -15.22 2.83
CA TYR A 254 11.68 -13.77 2.78
C TYR A 254 12.01 -13.23 4.17
N ILE A 255 13.25 -12.77 4.34
CA ILE A 255 13.74 -12.14 5.57
C ILE A 255 13.78 -10.63 5.39
N TYR A 256 13.21 -9.91 6.35
CA TYR A 256 13.27 -8.45 6.44
C TYR A 256 14.02 -8.03 7.68
N GLY A 257 15.03 -7.18 7.51
CA GLY A 257 15.78 -6.55 8.60
C GLY A 257 15.25 -5.16 8.95
N LEU A 258 15.54 -4.74 10.19
CA LEU A 258 15.43 -3.36 10.66
C LEU A 258 16.77 -2.96 11.27
N ALA A 259 17.46 -2.01 10.64
CA ALA A 259 18.67 -1.40 11.17
C ALA A 259 18.35 -0.08 11.86
N VAL A 260 18.94 0.13 13.03
CA VAL A 260 18.81 1.31 13.88
C VAL A 260 20.16 2.00 13.97
N PHE A 261 20.21 3.27 13.63
CA PHE A 261 21.43 4.07 13.61
C PHE A 261 21.30 5.29 14.53
N GLU A 262 22.41 5.77 15.06
CA GLU A 262 22.49 7.14 15.59
C GLU A 262 22.42 8.15 14.41
N LYS A 263 21.82 9.32 14.62
CA LYS A 263 21.67 10.38 13.60
C LYS A 263 22.92 11.22 13.41
#